data_AF-A0A026W842-F1
#
_entry.id   AF-A0A026W842-F1
#
_cell.length_a   1.000
_cell.length_b   1.000
_cell.length_c   1.000
_cell.angle_alpha   90.00
_cell.angle_beta   90.00
_cell.angle_gamma   90.00
#
_symmetry.space_group_name_H-M   'P 1'
#
loop_
_entity.id
_entity.type
_entity.pdbx_description
1 polymer ?
#
loop_
_entity_poly.entity_id
_entity_poly.type
_entity_poly.pdbx_seq_one_letter_code
_entity_poly.pdbx_strand_id
1 'polypeptide(L)'
;TILNSTKYITKGIGYKLLHPWLRNGLLISKGAKWQERRKILTPAFHFNIIKQFFDTMVVESNRMTKSLKDMEDSTVQDLQSFISYYTLNIICETSMGTSLQNMDAAEQERYRKALRVLAEILLHKIVRLWYRSDVLFWFSSKYKEQVKCLKILHGFTEKIIAERKRYHESTGGRYLNFENEAEDNDMIGSRKKRLAMLDLMIAASNNNQMSDSDIREEVDTFVFEVNSFTSFPFFRKYYKTCGKN
;
A
#
# COMPACT_ATOMS: atom_id res chain seq x y z
N THR A 1 17.91 -24.07 -14.26
CA THR A 1 18.05 -23.57 -12.87
C THR A 1 16.69 -23.46 -12.21
N ILE A 2 16.41 -24.29 -11.20
CA ILE A 2 15.10 -24.35 -10.50
C ILE A 2 14.72 -23.00 -9.86
N LEU A 3 15.71 -22.18 -9.52
CA LEU A 3 15.55 -20.82 -8.96
C LEU A 3 14.93 -19.80 -9.93
N ASN A 4 14.93 -20.06 -11.24
CA ASN A 4 14.33 -19.18 -12.25
C ASN A 4 12.92 -19.62 -12.66
N SER A 5 12.37 -20.67 -12.03
CA SER A 5 11.06 -21.20 -12.36
C SER A 5 9.96 -20.58 -11.49
N THR A 6 9.09 -19.78 -12.10
CA THR A 6 7.85 -19.25 -11.49
C THR A 6 6.87 -20.36 -11.06
N LYS A 7 7.11 -21.62 -11.48
CA LYS A 7 6.23 -22.77 -11.24
C LYS A 7 6.24 -23.26 -9.78
N TYR A 8 7.30 -22.96 -9.01
CA TYR A 8 7.49 -23.52 -7.65
C TYR A 8 7.64 -22.47 -6.53
N ILE A 9 7.32 -21.19 -6.78
CA ILE A 9 7.32 -20.15 -5.74
C ILE A 9 6.05 -20.28 -4.89
N THR A 10 6.05 -21.24 -3.96
CA THR A 10 5.00 -21.38 -2.96
C THR A 10 5.21 -20.36 -1.86
N LYS A 11 4.53 -19.22 -1.98
CA LYS A 11 4.39 -18.23 -0.91
C LYS A 11 3.88 -18.93 0.36
N GLY A 12 4.59 -18.75 1.49
CA GLY A 12 4.37 -19.50 2.74
C GLY A 12 3.03 -19.20 3.43
N ILE A 13 2.79 -19.86 4.57
CA ILE A 13 1.51 -19.83 5.32
C ILE A 13 1.06 -18.39 5.68
N GLY A 14 2.00 -17.47 5.93
CA GLY A 14 1.69 -16.07 6.22
C GLY A 14 0.90 -15.37 5.10
N TYR A 15 1.16 -15.72 3.84
CA TYR A 15 0.45 -15.15 2.69
C TYR A 15 -1.00 -15.65 2.61
N LYS A 16 -1.26 -16.89 3.05
CA LYS A 16 -2.63 -17.42 3.14
C LYS A 16 -3.46 -16.63 4.17
N LEU A 17 -2.84 -16.19 5.26
CA LEU A 17 -3.51 -15.39 6.30
C LEU A 17 -3.88 -13.99 5.83
N LEU A 18 -3.11 -13.42 4.90
CA LEU A 18 -3.35 -12.09 4.31
C LEU A 18 -4.37 -12.11 3.17
N HIS A 19 -4.66 -13.27 2.59
CA HIS A 19 -5.58 -13.41 1.45
C HIS A 19 -6.98 -12.80 1.66
N PRO A 20 -7.64 -12.88 2.85
CA PRO A 20 -8.92 -12.22 3.07
C PRO A 20 -8.89 -10.70 2.88
N TRP A 21 -7.72 -10.09 3.08
CA TRP A 21 -7.49 -8.67 2.87
C TRP A 21 -6.96 -8.40 1.46
N LEU A 22 -5.77 -8.87 1.14
CA LEU A 22 -5.06 -8.47 -0.08
C LEU A 22 -5.47 -9.26 -1.33
N ARG A 23 -6.32 -10.28 -1.16
CA ARG A 23 -6.79 -11.18 -2.22
C ARG A 23 -5.62 -11.69 -3.07
N ASN A 24 -5.66 -11.47 -4.39
CA ASN A 24 -4.61 -11.87 -5.31
C ASN A 24 -3.80 -10.67 -5.83
N GLY A 25 -3.54 -9.66 -4.98
CA GLY A 25 -2.62 -8.56 -5.30
C GLY A 25 -1.16 -9.01 -5.44
N LEU A 26 -0.24 -8.11 -5.78
CA LEU A 26 1.16 -8.42 -6.12
C LEU A 26 1.87 -9.29 -5.06
N LEU A 27 1.59 -9.03 -3.79
CA LEU A 27 2.18 -9.78 -2.67
C LEU A 27 1.75 -11.23 -2.63
N ILE A 28 0.56 -11.60 -3.14
CA ILE A 28 0.00 -12.96 -3.06
C ILE A 28 -0.06 -13.66 -4.41
N SER A 29 -0.25 -12.93 -5.51
CA SER A 29 -0.34 -13.46 -6.88
C SER A 29 0.86 -14.29 -7.31
N LYS A 30 0.65 -15.19 -8.29
CA LYS A 30 1.67 -16.10 -8.83
C LYS A 30 1.54 -16.16 -10.37
N GLY A 31 2.57 -16.71 -11.02
CA GLY A 31 2.54 -16.99 -12.46
C GLY A 31 2.29 -15.76 -13.33
N ALA A 32 1.44 -15.91 -14.36
CA ALA A 32 1.16 -14.87 -15.35
C ALA A 32 0.58 -13.59 -14.72
N LYS A 33 -0.39 -13.70 -13.80
CA LYS A 33 -0.98 -12.53 -13.11
C LYS A 33 0.09 -11.70 -12.38
N TRP A 34 1.02 -12.36 -11.69
CA TRP A 34 2.12 -11.66 -11.01
C TRP A 34 3.06 -10.94 -12.00
N GLN A 35 3.41 -11.60 -13.11
CA GLN A 35 4.29 -11.01 -14.13
C GLN A 35 3.64 -9.80 -14.81
N GLU A 36 2.35 -9.90 -15.13
CA GLU A 36 1.57 -8.81 -15.72
C GLU A 36 1.48 -7.61 -14.77
N ARG A 37 1.11 -7.83 -13.50
CA ARG A 37 1.04 -6.76 -12.49
C ARG A 37 2.41 -6.11 -12.26
N ARG A 38 3.49 -6.90 -12.17
CA ARG A 38 4.88 -6.38 -12.12
C ARG A 38 5.18 -5.48 -13.32
N LYS A 39 4.83 -5.91 -14.54
CA LYS A 39 5.10 -5.15 -15.77
C LYS A 39 4.42 -3.78 -15.75
N ILE A 40 3.16 -3.72 -15.28
CA ILE A 40 2.38 -2.48 -15.19
C ILE A 40 2.94 -1.54 -14.10
N LEU A 41 3.31 -2.09 -12.94
CA LEU A 41 3.63 -1.29 -11.75
C LEU A 41 5.09 -0.87 -11.62
N THR A 42 6.04 -1.66 -12.16
CA THR A 42 7.49 -1.38 -12.03
C THR A 42 7.89 0.04 -12.50
N PRO A 43 7.31 0.61 -13.59
CA PRO A 43 7.62 1.98 -14.00
C PRO A 43 7.37 3.04 -12.92
N ALA A 44 6.40 2.85 -12.02
CA ALA A 44 6.10 3.78 -10.91
C ALA A 44 7.25 3.91 -9.90
N PHE A 45 8.15 2.93 -9.86
CA PHE A 45 9.26 2.87 -8.91
C PHE A 45 10.61 3.14 -9.59
N HIS A 46 10.60 3.76 -10.77
CA HIS A 46 11.82 4.24 -11.39
C HIS A 46 12.41 5.41 -10.58
N PHE A 47 13.74 5.49 -10.50
CA PHE A 47 14.46 6.48 -9.66
C PHE A 47 14.01 7.92 -9.87
N ASN A 48 13.72 8.33 -11.11
CA ASN A 48 13.22 9.67 -11.42
C ASN A 48 11.84 9.99 -10.81
N ILE A 49 11.00 8.98 -10.54
CA ILE A 49 9.72 9.14 -9.84
C ILE A 49 9.96 9.19 -8.35
N ILE A 50 10.80 8.29 -7.83
CA ILE A 50 11.18 8.26 -6.40
C ILE A 50 11.80 9.60 -5.98
N LYS A 51 12.57 10.27 -6.86
CA LYS A 51 13.09 11.62 -6.62
C LYS A 51 11.98 12.63 -6.28
N GLN A 52 10.82 12.52 -6.92
CA GLN A 52 9.69 13.42 -6.69
C GLN A 52 9.01 13.13 -5.34
N PHE A 53 9.13 11.91 -4.82
CA PHE A 53 8.60 11.56 -3.50
C PHE A 53 9.35 12.25 -2.37
N PHE A 54 10.60 12.71 -2.59
CA PHE A 54 11.35 13.45 -1.57
C PHE A 54 10.67 14.73 -1.14
N ASP A 55 10.03 15.46 -2.06
CA ASP A 55 9.33 16.70 -1.71
C ASP A 55 8.22 16.43 -0.69
N THR A 56 7.40 15.40 -0.93
CA THR A 56 6.36 14.96 0.02
C THR A 56 6.96 14.43 1.31
N MET A 57 8.05 13.64 1.26
CA MET A 57 8.71 13.13 2.47
C MET A 57 9.25 14.28 3.34
N VAL A 58 9.80 15.33 2.74
CA VAL A 58 10.28 16.52 3.47
C VAL A 58 9.12 17.27 4.12
N VAL A 59 8.01 17.48 3.39
CA VAL A 59 6.81 18.13 3.93
C VAL A 59 6.27 17.37 5.14
N GLU A 60 6.08 16.06 5.03
CA GLU A 60 5.57 15.24 6.13
C GLU A 60 6.57 15.12 7.28
N SER A 61 7.87 15.09 7.00
CA SER A 61 8.91 15.11 8.05
C SER A 61 8.92 16.42 8.83
N ASN A 62 8.75 17.55 8.16
CA ASN A 62 8.64 18.85 8.83
C ASN A 62 7.39 18.93 9.71
N ARG A 63 6.27 18.37 9.26
CA ARG A 63 5.05 18.26 10.08
C ARG A 63 5.24 17.36 11.28
N MET A 64 5.90 16.21 11.09
CA MET A 64 6.26 15.31 12.17
C MET A 64 7.13 16.02 13.22
N THR A 65 8.17 16.74 12.80
CA THR A 65 9.02 17.51 13.70
C THR A 65 8.26 18.63 14.41
N LYS A 66 7.34 19.32 13.72
CA LYS A 66 6.50 20.34 14.33
C LYS A 66 5.60 19.74 15.42
N SER A 67 4.91 18.64 15.12
CA SER A 67 4.07 17.96 16.12
C SER A 67 4.86 17.45 17.33
N LEU A 68 6.13 17.08 17.16
CA LEU A 68 7.01 16.74 18.29
C LEU A 68 7.42 17.97 19.11
N LYS A 69 7.65 19.13 18.49
CA LYS A 69 7.96 20.38 19.20
C LYS A 69 6.77 20.89 20.00
N ASP A 70 5.58 20.82 19.41
CA ASP A 70 4.32 21.27 20.01
C ASP A 70 3.89 20.40 21.21
N MET A 71 4.55 19.24 21.42
CA MET A 71 4.30 18.37 22.57
C MET A 71 4.94 18.87 23.87
N GLU A 72 5.80 19.90 23.80
CA GLU A 72 6.52 20.71 24.82
C GLU A 72 7.11 20.00 26.07
N ASP A 73 6.47 18.98 26.65
CA ASP A 73 6.99 18.10 27.72
C ASP A 73 6.33 16.69 27.74
N SER A 74 5.41 16.41 26.83
CA SER A 74 4.71 15.12 26.74
C SER A 74 5.53 14.11 25.93
N THR A 75 5.76 12.93 26.51
CA THR A 75 6.40 11.83 25.79
C THR A 75 5.43 11.22 24.78
N VAL A 76 5.95 10.90 23.59
CA VAL A 76 5.19 10.12 22.60
C VAL A 76 4.91 8.74 23.21
N GLN A 77 3.68 8.53 23.67
CA GLN A 77 3.28 7.29 24.36
C GLN A 77 3.38 6.07 23.43
N ASP A 78 3.11 6.27 22.14
CA ASP A 78 3.19 5.22 21.12
C ASP A 78 3.92 5.73 19.87
N LEU A 79 5.24 5.53 19.85
CA LEU A 79 6.09 5.88 18.72
C LEU A 79 5.68 5.15 17.43
N GLN A 80 5.14 3.94 17.55
CA GLN A 80 4.72 3.15 16.40
C GLN A 80 3.47 3.76 15.74
N SER A 81 2.46 4.14 16.54
CA SER A 81 1.30 4.92 16.04
C SER A 81 1.74 6.21 15.37
N PHE A 82 2.65 6.92 16.02
CA PHE A 82 3.11 8.23 15.59
C PHE A 82 3.79 8.15 14.22
N ILE A 83 4.73 7.22 14.03
CA ILE A 83 5.40 7.03 12.73
C ILE A 83 4.41 6.52 11.67
N SER A 84 3.53 5.58 12.03
CA SER A 84 2.54 5.01 11.11
C SER A 84 1.62 6.09 10.51
N TYR A 85 1.27 7.12 11.29
CA TYR A 85 0.47 8.26 10.83
C TYR A 85 1.14 8.99 9.65
N TYR A 86 2.37 9.46 9.82
CA TYR A 86 3.07 10.20 8.76
C TYR A 86 3.44 9.28 7.58
N THR A 87 3.82 8.02 7.83
CA THR A 87 4.07 7.07 6.74
C THR A 87 2.84 6.86 5.86
N LEU A 88 1.63 6.81 6.45
CA LEU A 88 0.39 6.68 5.71
C LEU A 88 0.15 7.90 4.79
N ASN A 89 0.39 9.12 5.31
CA ASN A 89 0.28 10.34 4.51
C ASN A 89 1.26 10.32 3.34
N ILE A 90 2.53 9.97 3.60
CA ILE A 90 3.56 9.90 2.57
C ILE A 90 3.15 8.92 1.47
N ILE A 91 2.73 7.69 1.80
CA ILE A 91 2.42 6.69 0.76
C ILE A 91 1.16 7.05 -0.03
N CYS A 92 0.14 7.61 0.62
CA CYS A 92 -1.08 8.05 -0.05
C CYS A 92 -0.81 9.22 -1.00
N GLU A 93 0.00 10.19 -0.59
CA GLU A 93 0.30 11.35 -1.43
C GLU A 93 1.28 11.01 -2.57
N THR A 94 2.28 10.16 -2.31
CA THR A 94 3.30 9.79 -3.31
C THR A 94 2.80 8.74 -4.31
N SER A 95 2.30 7.59 -3.83
CA SER A 95 1.96 6.45 -4.67
C SER A 95 0.51 6.44 -5.13
N MET A 96 -0.41 6.98 -4.31
CA MET A 96 -1.83 7.07 -4.68
C MET A 96 -2.19 8.41 -5.31
N GLY A 97 -1.36 9.44 -5.14
CA GLY A 97 -1.63 10.78 -5.66
C GLY A 97 -2.79 11.49 -4.96
N THR A 98 -3.13 11.05 -3.73
CA THR A 98 -4.25 11.58 -2.96
C THR A 98 -3.73 12.07 -1.61
N SER A 99 -3.95 13.35 -1.30
CA SER A 99 -3.53 13.91 -0.02
C SER A 99 -4.58 13.62 1.05
N LEU A 100 -4.16 12.99 2.14
CA LEU A 100 -5.05 12.70 3.27
C LEU A 100 -5.37 13.94 4.13
N GLN A 101 -4.77 15.09 3.83
CA GLN A 101 -4.98 16.34 4.59
C GLN A 101 -6.45 16.77 4.61
N ASN A 102 -7.18 16.52 3.53
CA ASN A 102 -8.60 16.84 3.42
C ASN A 102 -9.51 15.75 3.99
N MET A 103 -8.95 14.60 4.37
CA MET A 103 -9.69 13.49 4.95
C MET A 103 -9.80 13.69 6.46
N ASP A 104 -11.00 13.46 7.00
CA ASP A 104 -11.28 13.56 8.43
C ASP A 104 -10.26 12.78 9.28
N ALA A 105 -9.72 13.44 10.31
CA ALA A 105 -8.72 12.86 11.20
C ALA A 105 -9.26 11.60 11.91
N ALA A 106 -10.56 11.56 12.22
CA ALA A 106 -11.18 10.39 12.84
C ALA A 106 -11.27 9.20 11.86
N GLU A 107 -11.42 9.45 10.56
CA GLU A 107 -11.38 8.40 9.55
C GLU A 107 -9.97 7.79 9.43
N GLN A 108 -8.93 8.62 9.39
CA GLN A 108 -7.55 8.15 9.35
C GLN A 108 -7.18 7.34 10.61
N GLU A 109 -7.64 7.78 11.79
CA GLU A 109 -7.48 7.04 13.05
C GLU A 109 -8.22 5.70 13.00
N ARG A 110 -9.46 5.69 12.51
CA ARG A 110 -10.25 4.46 12.36
C ARG A 110 -9.56 3.45 11.45
N TYR A 111 -8.96 3.90 10.36
CA TYR A 111 -8.18 3.05 9.45
C TYR A 111 -6.95 2.46 10.16
N ARG A 112 -6.13 3.29 10.82
CA ARG A 112 -4.93 2.83 11.54
C ARG A 112 -5.26 1.89 12.70
N LYS A 113 -6.34 2.15 13.43
CA LYS A 113 -6.84 1.25 14.48
C LYS A 113 -7.29 -0.10 13.91
N ALA A 114 -8.00 -0.10 12.78
CA ALA A 114 -8.39 -1.34 12.09
C ALA A 114 -7.17 -2.14 11.62
N LEU A 115 -6.12 -1.48 11.13
CA LEU A 115 -4.85 -2.13 10.79
C LEU A 115 -4.20 -2.81 11.99
N ARG A 116 -4.11 -2.12 13.13
CA ARG A 116 -3.55 -2.68 14.37
C ARG A 116 -4.32 -3.92 14.81
N VAL A 117 -5.65 -3.82 14.91
CA VAL A 117 -6.50 -4.95 15.33
C VAL A 117 -6.38 -6.12 14.37
N LEU A 118 -6.36 -5.86 13.05
CA LEU A 118 -6.18 -6.92 12.06
C LEU A 118 -4.82 -7.61 12.24
N ALA A 119 -3.76 -6.86 12.50
CA ALA A 119 -2.45 -7.45 12.71
C ALA A 119 -2.33 -8.24 14.02
N GLU A 120 -2.99 -7.82 15.09
CA GLU A 120 -3.12 -8.62 16.32
C GLU A 120 -3.82 -9.94 16.03
N ILE A 121 -4.90 -9.92 15.22
CA ILE A 121 -5.59 -11.14 14.77
C ILE A 121 -4.65 -12.02 13.94
N LEU A 122 -3.88 -11.45 13.01
CA LEU A 122 -2.91 -12.20 12.20
C LEU A 122 -1.82 -12.85 13.06
N LEU A 123 -1.26 -12.11 14.02
CA LEU A 123 -0.29 -12.65 14.98
C LEU A 123 -0.91 -13.79 15.79
N HIS A 124 -2.14 -13.61 16.27
CA HIS A 124 -2.88 -14.64 17.01
C HIS A 124 -3.06 -15.92 16.19
N LYS A 125 -3.38 -15.80 14.89
CA LYS A 125 -3.47 -16.94 13.95
C LYS A 125 -2.12 -17.59 13.64
N ILE A 126 -1.02 -16.84 13.69
CA ILE A 126 0.33 -17.36 13.48
C ILE A 126 0.74 -18.24 14.66
N VAL A 127 0.57 -17.73 15.90
CA VAL A 127 1.00 -18.42 17.13
C VAL A 127 0.09 -19.59 17.53
N ARG A 128 -1.20 -19.55 17.20
CA ARG A 128 -2.17 -20.60 17.56
C ARG A 128 -2.55 -21.45 16.35
N LEU A 129 -1.97 -22.65 16.27
CA LEU A 129 -2.11 -23.54 15.13
C LEU A 129 -3.58 -23.91 14.81
N TRP A 130 -4.43 -24.04 15.83
CA TRP A 130 -5.86 -24.34 15.65
C TRP A 130 -6.65 -23.23 14.95
N TYR A 131 -6.21 -21.97 15.05
CA TYR A 131 -6.82 -20.85 14.33
C TYR A 131 -6.41 -20.76 12.84
N ARG A 132 -5.56 -21.68 12.37
CA ARG A 132 -5.27 -21.83 10.94
C ARG A 132 -6.37 -22.56 10.18
N SER A 133 -7.24 -23.31 10.88
CA SER A 133 -8.44 -23.89 10.28
C SER A 133 -9.47 -22.77 10.08
N ASP A 134 -9.84 -22.53 8.83
CA ASP A 134 -10.81 -21.48 8.47
C ASP A 134 -12.18 -21.74 9.14
N VAL A 135 -12.56 -23.01 9.31
CA VAL A 135 -13.81 -23.41 9.98
C VAL A 135 -13.79 -23.04 11.46
N LEU A 136 -12.73 -23.42 12.19
CA LEU A 136 -12.63 -23.12 13.63
C LEU A 136 -12.52 -21.61 13.87
N PHE A 137 -11.82 -20.90 12.99
CA PHE A 137 -11.70 -19.46 13.08
C PHE A 137 -13.04 -18.76 12.81
N TRP A 138 -13.83 -19.23 11.85
CA TRP A 138 -15.14 -18.67 11.51
C TRP A 138 -16.11 -18.61 12.70
N PHE A 139 -16.11 -19.61 13.57
CA PHE A 139 -16.94 -19.65 14.78
C PHE A 139 -16.43 -18.74 15.92
N SER A 140 -15.23 -18.17 15.79
CA SER A 140 -14.66 -17.32 16.84
C SER A 140 -15.19 -15.87 16.79
N SER A 141 -15.19 -15.20 17.93
CA SER A 141 -15.45 -13.75 17.99
C SER A 141 -14.43 -12.94 17.16
N LYS A 142 -13.20 -13.44 17.04
CA LYS A 142 -12.11 -12.84 16.25
C LYS A 142 -12.40 -12.80 14.74
N TYR A 143 -13.19 -13.74 14.21
CA TYR A 143 -13.63 -13.66 12.81
C TYR A 143 -14.56 -12.46 12.58
N LYS A 144 -15.52 -12.22 13.48
CA LYS A 144 -16.41 -11.06 13.39
C LYS A 144 -15.63 -9.74 13.46
N GLU A 145 -14.60 -9.70 14.31
CA GLU A 145 -13.69 -8.56 14.42
C GLU A 145 -12.87 -8.36 13.14
N GLN A 146 -12.33 -9.44 12.57
CA GLN A 146 -11.62 -9.40 11.29
C GLN A 146 -12.52 -8.83 10.18
N VAL A 147 -13.75 -9.33 10.02
CA VAL A 147 -14.69 -8.86 8.98
C VAL A 147 -14.97 -7.36 9.13
N LYS A 148 -15.17 -6.87 10.35
CA LYS A 148 -15.36 -5.43 10.63
C LYS A 148 -14.12 -4.62 10.23
N CYS A 149 -12.93 -5.09 10.57
CA CYS A 149 -11.69 -4.41 10.20
C CYS A 149 -11.51 -4.38 8.68
N LEU A 150 -11.70 -5.51 7.99
CA LEU A 150 -11.60 -5.58 6.53
C LEU A 150 -12.56 -4.62 5.83
N LYS A 151 -13.79 -4.47 6.33
CA LYS A 151 -14.74 -3.49 5.78
C LYS A 151 -14.23 -2.04 5.89
N ILE A 152 -13.56 -1.70 7.00
CA ILE A 152 -12.97 -0.37 7.18
C ILE A 152 -11.77 -0.18 6.23
N LEU A 153 -10.89 -1.19 6.15
CA LEU A 153 -9.69 -1.11 5.32
C LEU A 153 -10.03 -0.99 3.83
N HIS A 154 -10.95 -1.82 3.33
CA HIS A 154 -11.43 -1.73 1.95
C HIS A 154 -12.19 -0.43 1.68
N GLY A 155 -13.04 0.02 2.61
CA GLY A 155 -13.76 1.28 2.42
C GLY A 155 -12.81 2.48 2.33
N PHE A 156 -11.69 2.46 3.04
CA PHE A 156 -10.66 3.50 2.94
C PHE A 156 -9.96 3.48 1.58
N THR A 157 -9.51 2.33 1.10
CA THR A 157 -8.82 2.23 -0.20
C THR A 157 -9.76 2.49 -1.37
N GLU A 158 -11.01 2.06 -1.29
CA GLU A 158 -12.07 2.38 -2.27
C GLU A 158 -12.32 3.88 -2.37
N LYS A 159 -12.31 4.61 -1.25
CA LYS A 159 -12.43 6.08 -1.25
C LYS A 159 -11.26 6.75 -1.96
N ILE A 160 -10.03 6.33 -1.68
CA ILE A 160 -8.83 6.86 -2.34
C ILE A 160 -8.91 6.63 -3.86
N ILE A 161 -9.28 5.42 -4.27
CA ILE A 161 -9.43 5.08 -5.70
C ILE A 161 -10.53 5.93 -6.34
N ALA A 162 -11.68 6.08 -5.69
CA ALA A 162 -12.79 6.87 -6.20
C ALA A 162 -12.44 8.36 -6.34
N GLU A 163 -11.76 8.93 -5.34
CA GLU A 163 -11.28 10.32 -5.39
C GLU A 163 -10.32 10.53 -6.56
N ARG A 164 -9.37 9.62 -6.74
CA ARG A 164 -8.38 9.72 -7.83
C ARG A 164 -9.02 9.54 -9.21
N LYS A 165 -9.99 8.63 -9.35
CA LYS A 165 -10.76 8.48 -10.60
C LYS A 165 -11.53 9.76 -10.96
N ARG A 166 -12.24 10.37 -9.99
CA ARG A 166 -12.94 11.66 -10.18
C ARG A 166 -11.99 12.80 -10.58
N TYR A 167 -10.78 12.82 -10.03
CA TYR A 167 -9.76 13.79 -10.43
C TYR A 167 -9.40 13.65 -11.92
N HIS A 168 -9.26 12.42 -12.43
CA HIS A 168 -8.96 12.19 -13.85
C HIS A 168 -10.17 12.45 -14.75
N GLU A 169 -11.38 12.16 -14.30
CA GLU A 169 -12.61 12.52 -15.01
C GLU A 169 -12.75 14.05 -15.15
N SER A 170 -12.54 14.80 -14.06
CA SER A 170 -12.65 16.26 -14.08
C SER A 170 -11.54 16.96 -14.88
N THR A 171 -10.37 16.33 -15.01
CA THR A 171 -9.24 16.83 -15.80
C THR A 171 -9.24 16.32 -17.25
N GLY A 172 -10.27 15.56 -17.65
CA GLY A 172 -10.41 15.00 -19.00
C GLY A 172 -9.32 14.00 -19.37
N GLY A 173 -8.76 13.28 -18.38
CA GLY A 173 -7.70 12.30 -18.59
C GLY A 173 -6.36 12.88 -19.04
N ARG A 174 -6.19 14.22 -19.02
CA ARG A 174 -4.97 14.92 -19.50
C ARG A 174 -3.69 14.35 -18.91
N TYR A 175 -3.76 13.94 -17.64
CA TYR A 175 -2.60 13.45 -16.90
C TYR A 175 -2.38 11.94 -17.05
N LEU A 176 -3.28 11.18 -17.68
CA LEU A 176 -3.15 9.73 -17.89
C LEU A 176 -2.51 9.36 -19.25
N ASN A 177 -2.38 10.30 -20.17
CA ASN A 177 -1.91 10.03 -21.53
C ASN A 177 -0.39 9.83 -21.56
N PHE A 178 0.03 8.64 -22.02
CA PHE A 178 1.43 8.25 -22.22
C PHE A 178 2.06 8.86 -23.50
N GLU A 179 1.25 9.31 -24.46
CA GLU A 179 1.68 9.51 -25.85
C GLU A 179 2.18 10.92 -26.21
N ASN A 180 2.02 11.92 -25.34
CA ASN A 180 2.66 13.21 -25.58
C ASN A 180 4.01 13.24 -24.89
N GLU A 181 5.01 12.71 -25.60
CA GLU A 181 6.38 13.23 -25.73
C GLU A 181 7.36 12.06 -25.90
N ALA A 182 7.57 11.72 -27.17
CA ALA A 182 8.67 10.92 -27.67
C ALA A 182 10.01 11.30 -27.01
N GLU A 183 10.92 10.34 -27.09
CA GLU A 183 12.36 10.46 -26.88
C GLU A 183 12.85 11.91 -26.96
N ASP A 184 13.30 12.46 -25.83
CA ASP A 184 14.30 13.51 -25.96
C ASP A 184 15.29 13.48 -24.80
N ASN A 185 16.51 13.74 -25.21
CA ASN A 185 17.77 13.70 -24.48
C ASN A 185 17.75 14.52 -23.20
N ASP A 186 18.76 14.24 -22.37
CA ASP A 186 19.20 15.01 -21.21
C ASP A 186 19.20 16.54 -21.41
N MET A 187 18.03 17.18 -21.32
CA MET A 187 17.91 18.63 -21.25
C MET A 187 17.01 19.07 -20.10
N ILE A 188 17.65 19.80 -19.19
CA ILE A 188 17.09 20.57 -18.08
C ILE A 188 15.95 21.46 -18.61
N GLY A 189 14.69 21.17 -18.23
CA GLY A 189 13.60 22.13 -18.45
C GLY A 189 12.19 21.57 -18.41
N SER A 190 11.93 20.45 -19.09
CA SER A 190 10.58 19.88 -19.18
C SER A 190 10.44 18.70 -18.23
N ARG A 191 10.04 18.96 -16.97
CA ARG A 191 9.77 17.87 -16.00
C ARG A 191 8.55 17.07 -16.47
N LYS A 192 8.78 16.04 -17.30
CA LYS A 192 7.82 14.97 -17.60
C LYS A 192 7.25 14.48 -16.27
N LYS A 193 6.00 14.82 -15.97
CA LYS A 193 5.33 14.43 -14.70
C LYS A 193 4.96 12.97 -14.82
N ARG A 194 5.92 12.10 -14.55
CA ARG A 194 5.72 10.65 -14.54
C ARG A 194 4.65 10.30 -13.52
N LEU A 195 3.77 9.40 -13.92
CA LEU A 195 2.56 9.02 -13.21
C LEU A 195 2.84 8.40 -11.83
N ALA A 196 1.97 8.69 -10.86
CA ALA A 196 1.94 7.94 -9.61
C ALA A 196 1.49 6.49 -9.88
N MET A 197 1.75 5.59 -8.94
CA MET A 197 1.40 4.18 -9.08
C MET A 197 -0.10 3.97 -9.38
N LEU A 198 -0.99 4.66 -8.65
CA LEU A 198 -2.43 4.58 -8.89
C LEU A 198 -2.84 5.12 -10.27
N ASP A 199 -2.13 6.11 -10.80
CA ASP A 199 -2.42 6.65 -12.13
C ASP A 199 -2.07 5.65 -13.23
N LEU A 200 -0.94 4.94 -13.11
CA LEU A 200 -0.60 3.84 -14.03
C LEU A 200 -1.69 2.76 -14.02
N MET A 201 -2.23 2.47 -12.84
CA MET A 201 -3.28 1.48 -12.67
C MET A 201 -4.61 1.91 -13.29
N ILE A 202 -4.99 3.18 -13.15
CA ILE A 202 -6.18 3.75 -13.79
C ILE A 202 -6.00 3.75 -15.32
N ALA A 203 -4.83 4.15 -15.83
CA ALA A 203 -4.56 4.11 -17.27
C ALA A 203 -4.61 2.68 -17.84
N ALA A 204 -4.04 1.70 -17.13
CA ALA A 204 -4.13 0.29 -17.51
C ALA A 204 -5.58 -0.23 -17.50
N SER A 205 -6.41 0.26 -16.58
CA SER A 205 -7.83 -0.08 -16.50
C SER A 205 -8.62 0.46 -17.70
N ASN A 206 -8.35 1.69 -18.13
CA ASN A 206 -8.94 2.27 -19.35
C ASN A 206 -8.61 1.45 -20.61
N ASN A 207 -7.46 0.78 -20.63
CA ASN A 207 -7.04 -0.12 -21.70
C ASN A 207 -7.54 -1.57 -21.54
N ASN A 208 -8.47 -1.82 -20.61
CA ASN A 208 -9.00 -3.16 -20.28
C ASN A 208 -7.95 -4.18 -19.79
N GLN A 209 -6.80 -3.72 -19.30
CA GLN A 209 -5.73 -4.60 -18.76
C GLN A 209 -5.92 -4.87 -17.27
N MET A 210 -6.82 -4.14 -16.61
CA MET A 210 -7.05 -4.27 -15.17
C MET A 210 -8.47 -3.90 -14.77
N SER A 211 -9.08 -4.72 -13.90
CA SER A 211 -10.39 -4.42 -13.32
C SER A 211 -10.29 -3.53 -12.09
N ASP A 212 -11.39 -2.90 -11.68
CA ASP A 212 -11.47 -2.13 -10.44
C ASP A 212 -11.15 -2.96 -9.19
N SER A 213 -11.55 -4.24 -9.20
CA SER A 213 -11.18 -5.16 -8.14
C SER A 213 -9.66 -5.33 -8.08
N ASP A 214 -9.01 -5.52 -9.22
CA ASP A 214 -7.56 -5.67 -9.28
C ASP A 214 -6.83 -4.40 -8.81
N ILE A 215 -7.31 -3.20 -9.18
CA ILE A 215 -6.77 -1.94 -8.63
C ILE A 215 -6.83 -1.95 -7.11
N ARG A 216 -7.99 -2.31 -6.54
CA ARG A 216 -8.17 -2.37 -5.08
C ARG A 216 -7.23 -3.39 -4.43
N GLU A 217 -7.03 -4.56 -5.04
CA GLU A 217 -6.07 -5.57 -4.56
C GLU A 217 -4.65 -5.00 -4.47
N GLU A 218 -4.22 -4.24 -5.47
CA GLU A 218 -2.89 -3.65 -5.50
C GLU A 218 -2.77 -2.46 -4.55
N VAL A 219 -3.77 -1.58 -4.47
CA VAL A 219 -3.79 -0.46 -3.51
C VAL A 219 -3.75 -0.99 -2.07
N ASP A 220 -4.60 -1.98 -1.74
CA ASP A 220 -4.59 -2.64 -0.43
C ASP A 220 -3.20 -3.23 -0.12
N THR A 221 -2.56 -3.85 -1.12
CA THR A 221 -1.23 -4.47 -0.99
C THR A 221 -0.14 -3.43 -0.71
N PHE A 222 -0.06 -2.36 -1.49
CA PHE A 222 1.02 -1.38 -1.34
C PHE A 222 0.86 -0.52 -0.09
N VAL A 223 -0.37 -0.09 0.23
CA VAL A 223 -0.61 0.65 1.48
C VAL A 223 -0.32 -0.23 2.69
N PHE A 224 -0.69 -1.52 2.63
CA PHE A 224 -0.30 -2.50 3.66
C PHE A 224 1.21 -2.60 3.80
N GLU A 225 1.94 -2.93 2.73
CA GLU A 225 3.37 -3.23 2.77
C GLU A 225 4.15 -2.05 3.36
N VAL A 226 3.90 -0.83 2.89
CA VAL A 226 4.65 0.36 3.33
C VAL A 226 4.32 0.71 4.78
N ASN A 227 3.03 0.78 5.15
CA ASN A 227 2.64 1.13 6.51
C ASN A 227 3.04 0.04 7.52
N SER A 228 2.98 -1.23 7.11
CA SER A 228 3.30 -2.38 7.96
C SER A 228 4.80 -2.55 8.17
N PHE A 229 5.65 -2.18 7.22
CA PHE A 229 7.09 -2.27 7.40
C PHE A 229 7.61 -1.25 8.43
N THR A 230 6.98 -0.08 8.51
CA THR A 230 7.28 0.93 9.53
C THR A 230 6.65 0.60 10.88
N SER A 231 5.53 -0.12 10.88
CA SER A 231 4.75 -0.39 12.10
C SER A 231 5.06 -1.75 12.73
N PHE A 232 5.28 -2.84 11.98
CA PHE A 232 5.46 -4.17 12.56
C PHE A 232 6.93 -4.56 12.76
N PRO A 233 7.36 -4.87 14.00
CA PRO A 233 8.69 -5.42 14.27
C PRO A 233 8.96 -6.74 13.56
N PHE A 234 7.90 -7.49 13.23
CA PHE A 234 7.98 -8.83 12.66
C PHE A 234 8.62 -8.84 11.26
N PHE A 235 8.31 -7.87 10.38
CA PHE A 235 8.89 -7.81 9.03
C PHE A 235 10.37 -7.39 9.03
N ARG A 236 10.77 -6.52 9.96
CA ARG A 236 12.17 -6.10 10.13
C ARG A 236 13.11 -7.26 10.46
N LYS A 237 12.62 -8.31 11.14
CA LYS A 237 13.41 -9.50 11.50
C LYS A 237 13.53 -10.50 10.35
N TYR A 238 12.47 -10.68 9.55
CA TYR A 238 12.46 -11.64 8.43
C TYR A 238 13.33 -11.22 7.23
N TYR A 239 13.42 -9.92 6.92
CA TYR A 239 14.30 -9.48 5.82
C TYR A 239 15.79 -9.54 6.17
N LYS A 240 16.16 -9.35 7.44
CA LYS A 240 17.55 -9.49 7.91
C LYS A 240 18.09 -10.92 7.79
N THR A 241 17.21 -11.92 7.78
CA THR A 241 17.58 -13.34 7.61
C THR A 241 17.66 -13.79 6.15
N CYS A 242 17.10 -13.04 5.20
CA CYS A 242 17.18 -13.37 3.76
C CYS A 242 18.33 -12.66 3.03
N GLY A 243 19.09 -11.79 3.71
CA GLY A 243 20.23 -11.05 3.15
C GLY A 243 21.61 -11.57 3.58
N LYS A 244 21.68 -12.76 4.17
CA LYS A 244 22.93 -13.48 4.40
C LYS A 244 22.78 -14.90 3.89
N ASN A 245 23.15 -15.09 2.63
CA ASN A 245 23.75 -16.28 2.04
C ASN A 245 24.48 -15.84 0.79
#